data_AF-A0A954C433-F1
#
_entry.id   AF-A0A954C433-F1
#
_cell.length_a   1.000
_cell.length_b   1.000
_cell.length_c   1.000
_cell.angle_alpha   90.00
_cell.angle_beta   90.00
_cell.angle_gamma   90.00
#
_symmetry.space_group_name_H-M   'P 1'
#
loop_
_entity.id
_entity.type
_entity.pdbx_description
1 polymer ?
#
loop_
_entity_poly.entity_id
_entity_poly.type
_entity_poly.pdbx_seq_one_letter_code
_entity_poly.pdbx_strand_id
1 'polypeptide(L)'
;MKPTPLSSLSLLFAFALLGAGANAQDAPPFDAVELTYDRASSDGEWEHSVRIERDGKVRLERSQRATKKHEVVEGRATAAELRALADAVLQAELGTVPESLLSGIPSLAPEYFRLVVQASEGPFAGETSGEQGRYGEFADRVGPLVGAALSVAKRVRSEPAEPAPESRAGARPFDRVTLKYDAQDDLGQGSFEREISVDSQGRVQVTPGSAPGTAAAEGQATAKELAALADAVRQARLSEVPSRLPGIPSLAPVYFSVFAESGDKALAGGTSGEIGRYAGFSEQLSPLLAAVLEIGTRVGVAPVVEEVEDAVDEEPEAAVDAPFDSVTLIYQENDAAGAWERTVVVYGSGEVKISEDNPAADVGSPTVGRLTDAELDAVAAAVRGARLSELPQRIPGIPSLNPEPFQIAVGSSDPALAGGTSGELGRFGDFDARLRPMISTIVKIEHRVLKDPQAGLSGALGQ
;
A
#
# COMPACT_ATOMS: atom_id res chain seq x y z
N MET A 1 63.95 23.39 36.75
CA MET A 1 63.31 22.19 36.19
C MET A 1 62.40 22.64 35.06
N LYS A 2 62.69 22.21 33.83
CA LYS A 2 61.91 22.50 32.61
C LYS A 2 60.94 21.33 32.38
N PRO A 3 59.64 21.55 32.10
CA PRO A 3 58.79 20.46 31.66
C PRO A 3 58.94 20.26 30.14
N THR A 4 59.16 19.01 29.77
CA THR A 4 59.14 18.47 28.41
C THR A 4 57.69 18.34 27.91
N PRO A 5 57.38 18.62 26.63
CA PRO A 5 56.09 18.30 26.04
C PRO A 5 56.15 17.02 25.19
N LEU A 6 54.96 16.51 24.87
CA LEU A 6 54.59 15.53 23.83
C LEU A 6 54.54 14.06 24.26
N SER A 7 53.31 13.56 24.33
CA SER A 7 52.94 12.26 23.77
C SER A 7 51.53 12.37 23.20
N SER A 8 51.48 12.32 21.88
CA SER A 8 50.32 12.38 21.01
C SER A 8 49.44 11.15 21.23
N LEU A 9 48.19 11.34 21.67
CA LEU A 9 47.17 10.31 21.60
C LEU A 9 46.24 10.62 20.42
N SER A 10 46.33 9.80 19.39
CA SER A 10 45.43 9.79 18.24
C SER A 10 44.04 9.36 18.71
N LEU A 11 43.11 10.30 18.83
CA LEU A 11 41.69 9.98 18.94
C LEU A 11 41.17 9.71 17.53
N LEU A 12 41.14 8.43 17.17
CA LEU A 12 40.56 7.95 15.93
C LEU A 12 39.04 8.11 15.98
N PHE A 13 38.51 8.76 14.95
CA PHE A 13 37.09 8.89 14.62
C PHE A 13 36.38 7.53 14.66
N ALA A 14 35.50 7.33 15.65
CA ALA A 14 34.43 6.36 15.57
C ALA A 14 33.16 7.09 15.10
N PHE A 15 33.06 7.34 13.79
CA PHE A 15 31.76 7.60 13.16
C PHE A 15 31.12 6.23 12.89
N ALA A 16 30.52 5.67 13.94
CA ALA A 16 29.63 4.53 13.81
C ALA A 16 28.27 5.03 13.31
N LEU A 17 27.71 4.29 12.36
CA LEU A 17 26.44 4.52 11.69
C LEU A 17 25.31 4.81 12.70
N LEU A 18 24.84 6.05 12.74
CA LEU A 18 23.50 6.39 13.19
C LEU A 18 22.65 6.65 11.93
N GLY A 19 22.34 5.55 11.24
CA GLY A 19 21.29 5.51 10.25
C GLY A 19 19.96 5.86 10.91
N ALA A 20 19.08 6.50 10.16
CA ALA A 20 17.75 6.90 10.61
C ALA A 20 17.05 5.75 11.34
N GLY A 21 16.43 6.06 12.48
CA GLY A 21 15.51 5.17 13.18
C GLY A 21 14.21 4.98 12.40
N ALA A 22 14.30 4.44 11.18
CA ALA A 22 13.29 3.50 10.76
C ALA A 22 13.41 2.36 11.77
N ASN A 23 12.34 2.08 12.51
CA ASN A 23 12.33 0.93 13.41
C ASN A 23 12.88 -0.25 12.63
N ALA A 24 13.88 -0.95 13.16
CA ALA A 24 14.50 -2.08 12.49
C ALA A 24 13.47 -3.18 12.12
N GLN A 25 12.25 -3.08 12.65
CA GLN A 25 11.07 -3.89 12.32
C GLN A 25 10.43 -3.59 10.96
N ASP A 26 10.66 -2.44 10.33
CA ASP A 26 10.00 -2.07 9.05
C ASP A 26 10.84 -2.39 7.81
N ALA A 27 12.05 -2.95 8.00
CA ALA A 27 12.89 -3.27 6.87
C ALA A 27 12.36 -4.53 6.16
N PRO A 28 12.25 -4.55 4.82
CA PRO A 28 11.72 -5.71 4.10
C PRO A 28 12.49 -7.00 4.44
N PRO A 29 11.82 -8.16 4.50
CA PRO A 29 12.41 -9.45 4.88
C PRO A 29 13.21 -10.11 3.74
N PHE A 30 13.60 -9.32 2.73
CA PHE A 30 14.36 -9.77 1.57
C PHE A 30 15.44 -8.74 1.23
N ASP A 31 16.51 -9.20 0.60
CA ASP A 31 17.55 -8.36 0.00
C ASP A 31 17.21 -8.03 -1.46
N ALA A 32 16.67 -9.00 -2.21
CA ALA A 32 16.15 -8.79 -3.55
C ALA A 32 15.05 -9.81 -3.92
N VAL A 33 14.10 -9.38 -4.74
CA VAL A 33 13.14 -10.25 -5.44
C VAL A 33 13.43 -10.17 -6.93
N GLU A 34 13.62 -11.31 -7.58
CA GLU A 34 13.86 -11.44 -9.00
C GLU A 34 12.79 -12.32 -9.64
N LEU A 35 12.10 -11.80 -10.65
CA LEU A 35 11.10 -12.53 -11.42
C LEU A 35 11.52 -12.50 -12.89
N THR A 36 11.85 -13.67 -13.43
CA THR A 36 12.05 -13.89 -14.86
C THR A 36 10.80 -14.52 -15.45
N TYR A 37 10.34 -14.06 -16.60
CA TYR A 37 9.21 -14.66 -17.30
C TYR A 37 9.31 -14.51 -18.81
N ASP A 38 8.83 -15.52 -19.52
CA ASP A 38 8.72 -15.50 -20.97
C ASP A 38 7.38 -14.93 -21.40
N ARG A 39 7.41 -14.08 -22.42
CA ARG A 39 6.20 -13.55 -23.04
C ARG A 39 6.31 -13.62 -24.55
N ALA A 40 5.40 -14.39 -25.16
CA ALA A 40 5.21 -14.36 -26.60
C ALA A 40 4.68 -12.98 -27.02
N SER A 41 5.33 -12.37 -28.01
CA SER A 41 4.83 -11.17 -28.68
C SER A 41 4.82 -11.35 -30.19
N SER A 42 4.12 -10.48 -30.93
CA SER A 42 4.11 -10.49 -32.40
C SER A 42 5.51 -10.42 -33.01
N ASP A 43 6.46 -9.86 -32.27
CA ASP A 43 7.81 -9.58 -32.74
C ASP A 43 8.80 -10.70 -32.35
N GLY A 44 8.33 -11.74 -31.65
CA GLY A 44 9.11 -12.90 -31.20
C GLY A 44 8.97 -13.17 -29.69
N GLU A 45 9.68 -14.20 -29.23
CA GLU A 45 9.80 -14.57 -27.82
C GLU A 45 10.74 -13.62 -27.09
N TRP A 46 10.22 -12.98 -26.04
CA TRP A 46 10.97 -12.09 -25.15
C TRP A 46 11.01 -12.65 -23.74
N GLU A 47 12.22 -12.78 -23.23
CA GLU A 47 12.48 -13.02 -21.82
C GLU A 47 12.48 -11.67 -21.11
N HIS A 48 11.71 -11.57 -20.04
CA HIS A 48 11.64 -10.39 -19.19
C HIS A 48 12.20 -10.76 -17.82
N SER A 49 13.05 -9.92 -17.25
CA SER A 49 13.52 -10.06 -15.88
C SER A 49 13.22 -8.75 -15.13
N VAL A 50 12.60 -8.85 -13.96
CA VAL A 50 12.48 -7.75 -13.01
C VAL A 50 13.24 -8.10 -11.75
N ARG A 51 14.15 -7.22 -11.34
CA ARG A 51 14.86 -7.30 -10.07
C ARG A 51 14.50 -6.09 -9.21
N ILE A 52 14.01 -6.35 -8.01
CA ILE A 52 13.61 -5.34 -7.02
C ILE A 52 14.50 -5.53 -5.79
N GLU A 53 15.33 -4.54 -5.49
CA GLU A 53 16.22 -4.54 -4.33
C GLU A 53 15.49 -4.00 -3.08
N ARG A 54 16.00 -4.37 -1.91
CA ARG A 54 15.47 -3.92 -0.60
C ARG A 54 15.39 -2.40 -0.44
N ASP A 55 16.29 -1.66 -1.09
CA ASP A 55 16.32 -0.19 -1.06
C ASP A 55 15.35 0.46 -2.07
N GLY A 56 14.55 -0.36 -2.77
CA GLY A 56 13.59 0.07 -3.76
C GLY A 56 14.14 0.24 -5.16
N LYS A 57 15.43 -0.03 -5.43
CA LYS A 57 15.90 -0.03 -6.83
C LYS A 57 15.21 -1.12 -7.63
N VAL A 58 14.71 -0.75 -8.81
CA VAL A 58 14.07 -1.67 -9.75
C VAL A 58 14.87 -1.67 -11.04
N ARG A 59 15.20 -2.86 -11.53
CA ARG A 59 15.83 -3.07 -12.82
C ARG A 59 14.99 -4.03 -13.65
N LEU A 60 14.52 -3.56 -14.80
CA LEU A 60 13.78 -4.33 -15.78
C LEU A 60 14.70 -4.61 -16.96
N GLU A 61 14.94 -5.87 -17.24
CA GLU A 61 15.67 -6.31 -18.41
C GLU A 61 14.72 -7.04 -19.35
N ARG A 62 14.82 -6.76 -20.64
CA ARG A 62 14.08 -7.47 -21.68
C ARG A 62 15.05 -7.94 -22.75
N SER A 63 15.13 -9.25 -22.93
CA SER A 63 16.07 -9.90 -23.85
C SER A 63 15.29 -10.65 -24.93
N GLN A 64 15.66 -10.44 -26.21
CA GLN A 64 15.08 -11.17 -27.32
C GLN A 64 16.05 -12.26 -27.79
N ARG A 65 15.69 -13.52 -27.57
CA ARG A 65 16.60 -14.66 -27.80
C ARG A 65 17.10 -14.74 -29.25
N ALA A 66 16.21 -14.49 -30.21
CA ALA A 66 16.47 -14.61 -31.64
C ALA A 66 17.35 -13.47 -32.21
N THR A 67 17.09 -12.23 -31.80
CA THR A 67 17.77 -11.04 -32.35
C THR A 67 18.92 -10.54 -31.48
N LYS A 68 19.05 -11.08 -30.25
CA LYS A 68 19.96 -10.59 -29.21
C LYS A 68 19.72 -9.11 -28.85
N LYS A 69 18.54 -8.56 -29.14
CA LYS A 69 18.14 -7.25 -28.64
C LYS A 69 18.02 -7.31 -27.12
N HIS A 70 18.53 -6.27 -26.47
CA HIS A 70 18.53 -6.14 -25.02
C HIS A 70 18.10 -4.72 -24.65
N GLU A 71 17.12 -4.61 -23.78
CA GLU A 71 16.62 -3.34 -23.26
C GLU A 71 16.68 -3.38 -21.73
N VAL A 72 17.16 -2.29 -21.14
CA VAL A 72 17.20 -2.12 -19.68
C VAL A 72 16.43 -0.86 -19.33
N VAL A 73 15.50 -0.98 -18.39
CA VAL A 73 14.80 0.14 -17.77
C VAL A 73 15.07 0.09 -16.27
N GLU A 74 15.56 1.19 -15.72
CA GLU A 74 15.81 1.33 -14.28
C GLU A 74 14.79 2.29 -13.68
N GLY A 75 14.41 2.05 -12.43
CA GLY A 75 13.47 2.89 -11.70
C GLY A 75 13.54 2.63 -10.19
N ARG A 76 12.54 3.14 -9.47
CA ARG A 76 12.39 2.90 -8.03
C ARG A 76 10.99 2.45 -7.68
N ALA A 77 10.86 1.44 -6.83
CA ALA A 77 9.63 1.04 -6.17
C ALA A 77 9.21 2.10 -5.15
N THR A 78 7.90 2.32 -5.01
CA THR A 78 7.35 3.17 -3.95
C THR A 78 7.40 2.45 -2.60
N ALA A 79 7.24 3.18 -1.50
CA ALA A 79 7.18 2.57 -0.16
C ALA A 79 6.00 1.58 -0.02
N ALA A 80 4.84 1.92 -0.59
CA ALA A 80 3.67 1.05 -0.60
C ALA A 80 3.92 -0.23 -1.42
N GLU A 81 4.60 -0.11 -2.56
CA GLU A 81 5.00 -1.26 -3.38
C GLU A 81 5.98 -2.18 -2.66
N LEU A 82 7.00 -1.62 -1.99
CA LEU A 82 7.95 -2.39 -1.19
C LEU A 82 7.27 -3.11 -0.03
N ARG A 83 6.29 -2.45 0.62
CA ARG A 83 5.51 -3.07 1.70
C ARG A 83 4.65 -4.22 1.19
N ALA A 84 3.91 -4.01 0.09
CA ALA A 84 3.13 -5.07 -0.54
C ALA A 84 4.00 -6.25 -0.99
N LEU A 85 5.20 -5.97 -1.50
CA LEU A 85 6.17 -6.99 -1.87
C LEU A 85 6.70 -7.75 -0.63
N ALA A 86 6.98 -7.04 0.47
CA ALA A 86 7.39 -7.63 1.73
C ALA A 86 6.31 -8.56 2.31
N ASP A 87 5.06 -8.11 2.36
CA ASP A 87 3.91 -8.90 2.83
C ASP A 87 3.74 -10.15 1.98
N ALA A 88 3.88 -10.03 0.65
CA ALA A 88 3.80 -11.16 -0.27
C ALA A 88 4.96 -12.16 -0.10
N VAL A 89 6.19 -11.69 0.19
CA VAL A 89 7.33 -12.56 0.49
C VAL A 89 7.10 -13.35 1.79
N LEU A 90 6.57 -12.68 2.84
CA LEU A 90 6.24 -13.34 4.10
C LEU A 90 5.18 -14.43 3.89
N GLN A 91 4.15 -14.16 3.10
CA GLN A 91 3.08 -15.12 2.78
C GLN A 91 3.56 -16.27 1.87
N ALA A 92 4.49 -15.98 0.95
CA ALA A 92 4.95 -16.97 -0.01
C ALA A 92 5.75 -18.09 0.65
N GLU A 93 6.53 -17.79 1.71
CA GLU A 93 7.43 -18.72 2.40
C GLU A 93 8.18 -19.65 1.40
N LEU A 94 8.89 -19.06 0.42
CA LEU A 94 9.42 -19.82 -0.72
C LEU A 94 10.33 -21.00 -0.32
N GLY A 95 10.95 -20.98 0.87
CA GLY A 95 11.71 -22.12 1.39
C GLY A 95 10.88 -23.40 1.60
N THR A 96 9.55 -23.34 1.59
CA THR A 96 8.65 -24.50 1.67
C THR A 96 7.87 -24.77 0.38
N VAL A 97 8.11 -23.97 -0.66
CA VAL A 97 7.56 -24.19 -2.01
C VAL A 97 8.56 -25.05 -2.79
N PRO A 98 8.11 -26.07 -3.57
CA PRO A 98 9.02 -26.82 -4.41
C PRO A 98 9.67 -25.93 -5.48
N GLU A 99 10.92 -26.23 -5.81
CA GLU A 99 11.71 -25.48 -6.81
C GLU A 99 11.04 -25.44 -8.20
N SER A 100 10.20 -26.44 -8.49
CA SER A 100 9.38 -26.47 -9.69
C SER A 100 7.93 -26.83 -9.34
N LEU A 101 7.01 -25.95 -9.75
CA LEU A 101 5.56 -26.15 -9.69
C LEU A 101 5.05 -26.94 -10.91
N LEU A 102 5.93 -27.27 -11.86
CA LEU A 102 5.55 -28.03 -13.05
C LEU A 102 5.34 -29.49 -12.68
N SER A 103 4.08 -29.94 -12.73
CA SER A 103 3.70 -31.32 -12.41
C SER A 103 3.99 -32.30 -13.56
N GLY A 104 5.24 -32.45 -14.00
CA GLY A 104 5.69 -33.53 -14.89
C GLY A 104 5.01 -33.63 -16.28
N ILE A 105 4.06 -32.75 -16.59
CA ILE A 105 3.44 -32.63 -17.90
C ILE A 105 4.32 -31.67 -18.69
N PRO A 106 4.92 -32.09 -19.83
CA PRO A 106 5.63 -31.16 -20.70
C PRO A 106 4.64 -30.11 -21.19
N SER A 107 4.69 -28.91 -20.61
CA SER A 107 3.83 -27.81 -20.99
C SER A 107 4.31 -27.25 -22.32
N LEU A 108 3.43 -27.30 -23.31
CA LEU A 108 3.59 -26.67 -24.62
C LEU A 108 3.22 -25.17 -24.56
N ALA A 109 2.86 -24.64 -23.39
CA ALA A 109 2.48 -23.24 -23.22
C ALA A 109 3.72 -22.33 -23.09
N PRO A 110 3.70 -21.12 -23.68
CA PRO A 110 4.88 -20.25 -23.79
C PRO A 110 5.14 -19.33 -22.58
N GLU A 111 4.37 -19.44 -21.49
CA GLU A 111 4.41 -18.48 -20.38
C GLU A 111 4.98 -19.12 -19.12
N TYR A 112 6.31 -19.32 -19.11
CA TYR A 112 7.04 -19.78 -17.94
C TYR A 112 7.47 -18.59 -17.08
N PHE A 113 7.53 -18.80 -15.76
CA PHE A 113 8.17 -17.89 -14.83
C PHE A 113 9.20 -18.62 -13.96
N ARG A 114 10.19 -17.85 -13.50
CA ARG A 114 11.16 -18.21 -12.47
C ARG A 114 11.18 -17.06 -11.47
N LEU A 115 10.97 -17.39 -10.21
CA LEU A 115 10.91 -16.45 -9.10
C LEU A 115 12.01 -16.80 -8.10
N VAL A 116 12.87 -15.84 -7.80
CA VAL A 116 13.95 -15.96 -6.84
C VAL A 116 13.79 -14.88 -5.79
N VAL A 117 13.74 -15.27 -4.52
CA VAL A 117 13.83 -14.35 -3.38
C VAL A 117 15.17 -14.57 -2.72
N GLN A 118 15.97 -13.52 -2.69
CA GLN A 118 17.23 -13.46 -1.95
C GLN A 118 16.95 -12.83 -0.60
N ALA A 119 17.26 -13.52 0.49
CA ALA A 119 17.19 -13.00 1.84
C ALA A 119 18.43 -13.45 2.63
N SER A 120 19.02 -12.53 3.39
CA SER A 120 20.20 -12.76 4.22
C SER A 120 19.90 -13.64 5.43
N GLU A 121 18.63 -13.67 5.88
CA GLU A 121 18.18 -14.43 7.05
C GLU A 121 16.75 -14.96 6.85
N GLY A 122 16.45 -16.13 7.43
CA GLY A 122 15.08 -16.67 7.53
C GLY A 122 14.63 -17.62 6.40
N PRO A 123 13.41 -18.18 6.51
CA PRO A 123 12.84 -19.14 5.55
C PRO A 123 12.33 -18.48 4.25
N PHE A 124 12.59 -17.19 4.06
CA PHE A 124 12.07 -16.39 2.96
C PHE A 124 12.90 -16.54 1.67
N ALA A 125 14.18 -16.89 1.81
CA ALA A 125 15.03 -17.16 0.66
C ALA A 125 14.59 -18.44 -0.03
N GLY A 126 14.46 -18.40 -1.35
CA GLY A 126 14.04 -19.55 -2.13
C GLY A 126 13.94 -19.24 -3.61
N GLU A 127 13.88 -20.30 -4.39
CA GLU A 127 13.64 -20.25 -5.83
C GLU A 127 12.48 -21.17 -6.15
N THR A 128 11.55 -20.69 -6.98
CA THR A 128 10.50 -21.53 -7.55
C THR A 128 10.27 -21.16 -9.01
N SER A 129 9.82 -22.11 -9.81
CA SER A 129 9.55 -21.94 -11.23
C SER A 129 8.25 -22.62 -11.61
N GLY A 130 7.52 -22.10 -12.59
CA GLY A 130 6.23 -22.64 -12.99
C GLY A 130 5.68 -22.03 -14.27
N GLU A 131 4.44 -22.38 -14.60
CA GLU A 131 3.68 -21.73 -15.67
C GLU A 131 2.88 -20.56 -15.06
N GLN A 132 2.93 -19.39 -15.70
CA GLN A 132 2.29 -18.18 -15.19
C GLN A 132 0.78 -18.41 -15.04
N GLY A 133 0.23 -18.10 -13.86
CA GLY A 133 -1.18 -18.35 -13.55
C GLY A 133 -1.54 -19.81 -13.26
N ARG A 134 -0.57 -20.73 -13.25
CA ARG A 134 -0.74 -22.14 -12.89
C ARG A 134 0.23 -22.53 -11.79
N TYR A 135 -0.12 -22.15 -10.57
CA TYR A 135 0.69 -22.39 -9.38
C TYR A 135 0.27 -23.66 -8.61
N GLY A 136 -0.79 -24.35 -9.06
CA GLY A 136 -1.36 -25.51 -8.37
C GLY A 136 -1.83 -25.16 -6.95
N GLU A 137 -1.51 -26.03 -6.00
CA GLU A 137 -1.80 -25.82 -4.57
C GLU A 137 -1.06 -24.62 -3.94
N PHE A 138 -0.08 -24.04 -4.65
CA PHE A 138 0.70 -22.89 -4.18
C PHE A 138 0.18 -21.54 -4.71
N ALA A 139 -0.99 -21.51 -5.36
CA ALA A 139 -1.56 -20.29 -5.94
C ALA A 139 -1.72 -19.14 -4.95
N ASP A 140 -2.20 -19.42 -3.75
CA ASP A 140 -2.40 -18.42 -2.69
C ASP A 140 -1.08 -17.91 -2.08
N ARG A 141 0.03 -18.60 -2.34
CA ARG A 141 1.35 -18.27 -1.81
C ARG A 141 2.21 -17.55 -2.85
N VAL A 142 2.35 -18.14 -4.04
CA VAL A 142 3.22 -17.63 -5.11
C VAL A 142 2.51 -16.55 -5.94
N GLY A 143 1.20 -16.65 -6.13
CA GLY A 143 0.42 -15.73 -6.94
C GLY A 143 0.51 -14.26 -6.49
N PRO A 144 0.31 -13.94 -5.20
CA PRO A 144 0.47 -12.57 -4.69
C PRO A 144 1.86 -11.98 -4.93
N LEU A 145 2.92 -12.78 -4.75
CA LEU A 145 4.31 -12.34 -4.92
C LEU A 145 4.65 -12.04 -6.39
N VAL A 146 4.26 -12.93 -7.30
CA VAL A 146 4.38 -12.69 -8.75
C VAL A 146 3.57 -11.45 -9.16
N GLY A 147 2.35 -11.31 -8.64
CA GLY A 147 1.47 -10.16 -8.91
C GLY A 147 2.08 -8.83 -8.45
N ALA A 148 2.63 -8.78 -7.23
CA ALA A 148 3.30 -7.60 -6.69
C ALA A 148 4.51 -7.20 -7.55
N ALA A 149 5.39 -8.14 -7.88
CA ALA A 149 6.56 -7.87 -8.72
C ALA A 149 6.18 -7.37 -10.13
N LEU A 150 5.16 -7.97 -10.76
CA LEU A 150 4.65 -7.54 -12.06
C LEU A 150 4.00 -6.15 -12.01
N SER A 151 3.32 -5.81 -10.91
CA SER A 151 2.73 -4.47 -10.72
C SER A 151 3.82 -3.39 -10.71
N VAL A 152 4.90 -3.61 -9.95
CA VAL A 152 6.07 -2.72 -9.92
C VAL A 152 6.69 -2.60 -11.31
N ALA A 153 6.92 -3.72 -11.99
CA ALA A 153 7.48 -3.74 -13.34
C ALA A 153 6.62 -2.95 -14.34
N LYS A 154 5.29 -3.10 -14.28
CA LYS A 154 4.34 -2.39 -15.15
C LYS A 154 4.43 -0.87 -14.93
N ARG A 155 4.46 -0.42 -13.67
CA ARG A 155 4.57 1.01 -13.35
C ARG A 155 5.90 1.57 -13.83
N VAL A 156 7.02 0.97 -13.44
CA VAL A 156 8.37 1.45 -13.81
C VAL A 156 8.54 1.52 -15.32
N ARG A 157 7.99 0.55 -16.07
CA ARG A 157 8.01 0.58 -17.53
C ARG A 157 7.15 1.71 -18.13
N SER A 158 6.08 2.10 -17.45
CA SER A 158 5.16 3.15 -17.91
C SER A 158 5.63 4.56 -17.56
N GLU A 159 6.57 4.70 -16.61
CA GLU A 159 7.17 5.99 -16.29
C GLU A 159 8.08 6.42 -17.44
N PRO A 160 7.94 7.68 -17.93
CA PRO A 160 8.91 8.21 -18.87
C PRO A 160 10.27 8.19 -18.18
N ALA A 161 11.25 7.53 -18.80
CA ALA A 161 12.60 7.39 -18.27
C ALA A 161 13.06 8.75 -17.72
N GLU A 162 13.17 8.85 -16.40
CA GLU A 162 13.62 10.06 -15.76
C GLU A 162 14.99 10.36 -16.38
N PRO A 163 15.19 11.55 -17.00
CA PRO A 163 16.45 11.84 -17.66
C PRO A 163 17.56 11.61 -16.64
N ALA A 164 18.60 10.87 -17.05
CA ALA A 164 19.72 10.52 -16.19
C ALA A 164 20.17 11.74 -15.38
N PRO A 165 20.57 11.58 -14.10
CA PRO A 165 20.92 12.68 -13.21
C PRO A 165 22.26 13.32 -13.62
N GLU A 166 22.36 13.82 -14.84
CA GLU A 166 23.43 14.67 -15.32
C GLU A 166 23.07 16.13 -15.00
N SER A 167 23.70 16.64 -13.94
CA SER A 167 23.93 18.07 -13.69
C SER A 167 22.77 18.97 -13.23
N ARG A 168 21.72 18.46 -12.55
CA ARG A 168 20.89 19.33 -11.68
C ARG A 168 21.56 19.69 -10.34
N ALA A 169 22.89 19.72 -10.27
CA ALA A 169 23.68 20.05 -9.08
C ALA A 169 23.55 21.53 -8.60
N GLY A 170 22.56 22.27 -9.10
CA GLY A 170 22.26 23.64 -8.66
C GLY A 170 20.78 24.01 -8.62
N ALA A 171 19.87 23.10 -9.01
CA ALA A 171 18.44 23.37 -8.93
C ALA A 171 17.97 23.08 -7.49
N ARG A 172 17.73 24.14 -6.71
CA ARG A 172 17.06 24.00 -5.42
C ARG A 172 15.64 23.48 -5.69
N PRO A 173 15.21 22.38 -5.06
CA PRO A 173 13.94 21.73 -5.37
C PRO A 173 12.72 22.59 -4.99
N PHE A 174 12.89 23.46 -4.00
CA PHE A 174 11.91 24.45 -3.58
C PHE A 174 12.64 25.70 -3.08
N ASP A 175 11.96 26.85 -3.11
CA ASP A 175 12.36 28.11 -2.50
C ASP A 175 11.85 28.21 -1.06
N ARG A 176 10.60 27.79 -0.83
CA ARG A 176 9.93 27.74 0.48
C ARG A 176 8.83 26.69 0.49
N VAL A 177 8.70 25.95 1.59
CA VAL A 177 7.53 25.11 1.89
C VAL A 177 6.81 25.70 3.10
N THR A 178 5.50 25.90 2.99
CA THR A 178 4.64 26.41 4.07
C THR A 178 3.52 25.41 4.35
N LEU A 179 3.39 24.98 5.60
CA LEU A 179 2.26 24.22 6.13
C LEU A 179 1.48 25.12 7.07
N LYS A 180 0.20 25.35 6.74
CA LYS A 180 -0.79 25.95 7.63
C LYS A 180 -1.72 24.85 8.12
N TYR A 181 -2.04 24.82 9.41
CA TYR A 181 -2.99 23.87 9.96
C TYR A 181 -3.75 24.46 11.15
N ASP A 182 -5.00 24.04 11.31
CA ASP A 182 -5.79 24.38 12.49
C ASP A 182 -5.38 23.48 13.65
N ALA A 183 -4.81 24.05 14.70
CA ALA A 183 -4.58 23.37 15.96
C ALA A 183 -5.75 23.66 16.91
N GLN A 184 -6.23 22.64 17.64
CA GLN A 184 -7.12 22.88 18.77
C GLN A 184 -6.31 23.33 19.99
N ASP A 185 -6.90 24.18 20.82
CA ASP A 185 -6.35 24.46 22.15
C ASP A 185 -6.42 23.22 23.05
N ASP A 186 -5.62 23.23 24.12
CA ASP A 186 -5.51 22.13 25.09
C ASP A 186 -6.86 21.81 25.79
N LEU A 187 -7.90 22.60 25.54
CA LEU A 187 -9.24 22.43 26.10
C LEU A 187 -10.28 22.00 25.05
N GLY A 188 -9.90 21.89 23.76
CA GLY A 188 -10.81 21.63 22.64
C GLY A 188 -11.83 22.74 22.39
N GLN A 189 -11.66 23.94 22.98
CA GLN A 189 -12.63 25.04 22.97
C GLN A 189 -12.38 26.09 21.88
N GLY A 190 -11.26 26.01 21.16
CA GLY A 190 -10.96 26.91 20.06
C GLY A 190 -10.00 26.28 19.05
N SER A 191 -10.19 26.60 17.76
CA SER A 191 -9.18 26.34 16.72
C SER A 191 -8.36 27.60 16.46
N PHE A 192 -7.06 27.43 16.25
CA PHE A 192 -6.18 28.50 15.81
C PHE A 192 -5.24 28.01 14.70
N GLU A 193 -5.07 28.83 13.67
CA GLU A 193 -4.22 28.52 12.52
C GLU A 193 -2.73 28.63 12.93
N ARG A 194 -1.96 27.55 12.87
CA ARG A 194 -0.49 27.60 12.96
C ARG A 194 0.12 27.55 11.57
N GLU A 195 1.23 28.26 11.38
CA GLU A 195 2.00 28.23 10.14
C GLU A 195 3.45 27.81 10.41
N ILE A 196 3.92 26.77 9.72
CA ILE A 196 5.32 26.34 9.68
C ILE A 196 5.84 26.62 8.28
N SER A 197 6.90 27.42 8.17
CA SER A 197 7.58 27.64 6.90
C SER A 197 9.05 27.22 6.96
N VAL A 198 9.52 26.53 5.92
CA VAL A 198 10.92 26.10 5.76
C VAL A 198 11.43 26.60 4.41
N ASP A 199 12.45 27.44 4.42
CA ASP A 199 13.05 27.95 3.18
C ASP A 199 14.16 27.03 2.63
N SER A 200 14.60 27.29 1.39
CA SER A 200 15.67 26.55 0.72
C SER A 200 17.04 26.65 1.39
N GLN A 201 17.21 27.57 2.34
CA GLN A 201 18.41 27.70 3.17
C GLN A 201 18.25 26.97 4.50
N GLY A 202 17.10 26.34 4.76
CA GLY A 202 16.78 25.66 6.00
C GLY A 202 16.34 26.56 7.13
N ARG A 203 16.02 27.84 6.88
CA ARG A 203 15.42 28.66 7.94
C ARG A 203 14.00 28.19 8.17
N VAL A 204 13.69 27.93 9.43
CA VAL A 204 12.38 27.48 9.89
C VAL A 204 11.75 28.63 10.64
N GLN A 205 10.54 29.01 10.26
CA GLN A 205 9.75 30.02 10.97
C GLN A 205 8.39 29.42 11.31
N VAL A 206 8.09 29.38 12.62
CA VAL A 206 6.83 28.92 13.17
C VAL A 206 6.07 30.15 13.64
N THR A 207 5.00 30.48 12.94
CA THR A 207 4.13 31.60 13.27
C THR A 207 2.93 31.06 14.04
N PRO A 208 2.76 31.42 15.31
CA PRO A 208 1.56 31.06 16.06
C PRO A 208 0.33 31.77 15.47
N GLY A 209 -0.81 31.08 15.55
CA GLY A 209 -2.10 31.69 15.29
C GLY A 209 -2.46 32.74 16.32
N SER A 210 -3.67 33.31 16.21
CA SER A 210 -4.17 34.37 17.09
C SER A 210 -4.37 33.95 18.57
N ALA A 211 -3.87 32.78 18.99
CA ALA A 211 -3.98 32.28 20.34
C ALA A 211 -3.12 33.12 21.31
N PRO A 212 -3.72 33.75 22.32
CA PRO A 212 -2.98 34.58 23.28
C PRO A 212 -1.93 33.76 24.04
N GLY A 213 -0.69 34.24 24.05
CA GLY A 213 0.42 33.64 24.83
C GLY A 213 1.36 32.72 24.05
N THR A 214 1.13 32.47 22.76
CA THR A 214 2.08 31.73 21.92
C THR A 214 3.07 32.68 21.23
N ALA A 215 4.37 32.39 21.35
CA ALA A 215 5.44 33.19 20.73
C ALA A 215 5.86 32.57 19.39
N ALA A 216 6.25 33.42 18.43
CA ALA A 216 6.91 32.96 17.22
C ALA A 216 8.22 32.25 17.56
N ALA A 217 8.49 31.15 16.85
CA ALA A 217 9.75 30.42 16.98
C ALA A 217 10.51 30.44 15.65
N GLU A 218 11.82 30.60 15.74
CA GLU A 218 12.74 30.55 14.60
C GLU A 218 13.79 29.48 14.85
N GLY A 219 14.17 28.76 13.79
CA GLY A 219 15.17 27.71 13.87
C GLY A 219 15.83 27.43 12.53
N GLN A 220 16.68 26.41 12.54
CA GLN A 220 17.44 25.99 11.37
C GLN A 220 17.28 24.49 11.17
N ALA A 221 16.79 24.08 10.00
CA ALA A 221 16.74 22.71 9.53
C ALA A 221 18.15 22.19 9.25
N THR A 222 18.38 20.92 9.59
CA THR A 222 19.64 20.24 9.28
C THR A 222 19.71 19.92 7.78
N ALA A 223 20.92 19.66 7.26
CA ALA A 223 21.09 19.25 5.87
C ALA A 223 20.33 17.96 5.54
N LYS A 224 20.20 17.04 6.52
CA LYS A 224 19.44 15.80 6.40
C LYS A 224 17.93 16.06 6.29
N GLU A 225 17.40 16.92 7.16
CA GLU A 225 15.98 17.34 7.14
C GLU A 225 15.63 18.05 5.82
N LEU A 226 16.50 18.94 5.34
CA LEU A 226 16.33 19.60 4.05
C LEU A 226 16.31 18.63 2.87
N ALA A 227 17.17 17.60 2.90
CA ALA A 227 17.19 16.57 1.86
C ALA A 227 15.90 15.73 1.89
N ALA A 228 15.44 15.34 3.08
CA ALA A 228 14.18 14.62 3.24
C ALA A 228 12.97 15.45 2.78
N LEU A 229 12.90 16.73 3.15
CA LEU A 229 11.86 17.65 2.70
C LEU A 229 11.88 17.83 1.18
N ALA A 230 13.06 17.94 0.58
CA ALA A 230 13.21 18.03 -0.87
C ALA A 230 12.68 16.79 -1.60
N ASP A 231 13.01 15.60 -1.10
CA ASP A 231 12.51 14.35 -1.66
C ASP A 231 10.99 14.24 -1.51
N ALA A 232 10.46 14.64 -0.36
CA ALA A 232 9.02 14.65 -0.10
C ALA A 232 8.25 15.63 -1.01
N VAL A 233 8.78 16.83 -1.27
CA VAL A 233 8.19 17.78 -2.24
C VAL A 233 8.12 17.18 -3.65
N ARG A 234 9.16 16.47 -4.09
CA ARG A 234 9.15 15.81 -5.41
C ARG A 234 8.14 14.67 -5.48
N GLN A 235 8.02 13.88 -4.40
CA GLN A 235 7.06 12.78 -4.32
C GLN A 235 5.61 13.29 -4.28
N ALA A 236 5.35 14.40 -3.59
CA ALA A 236 4.03 14.97 -3.44
C ALA A 236 3.41 15.50 -4.75
N ARG A 237 4.25 15.79 -5.77
CA ARG A 237 3.83 16.30 -7.09
C ARG A 237 2.71 17.35 -6.98
N LEU A 238 2.95 18.40 -6.19
CA LEU A 238 1.92 19.37 -5.81
C LEU A 238 1.20 20.05 -7.00
N SER A 239 1.80 20.05 -8.20
CA SER A 239 1.17 20.52 -9.43
C SER A 239 0.05 19.59 -9.96
N GLU A 240 0.07 18.32 -9.58
CA GLU A 240 -0.92 17.29 -9.95
C GLU A 240 -2.05 17.18 -8.92
N VAL A 241 -1.85 17.71 -7.71
CA VAL A 241 -2.85 17.68 -6.64
C VAL A 241 -3.87 18.81 -6.85
N PRO A 242 -5.19 18.55 -6.76
CA PRO A 242 -6.19 19.60 -6.81
C PRO A 242 -5.93 20.68 -5.73
N SER A 243 -6.09 21.94 -6.10
CA SER A 243 -5.87 23.08 -5.18
C SER A 243 -6.85 23.12 -3.99
N ARG A 244 -7.99 22.45 -4.13
CA ARG A 244 -8.95 22.17 -3.05
C ARG A 244 -9.42 20.73 -3.18
N LEU A 245 -9.24 19.96 -2.11
CA LEU A 245 -9.85 18.64 -2.01
C LEU A 245 -11.36 18.80 -1.73
N PRO A 246 -12.25 18.01 -2.35
CA PRO A 246 -13.69 18.11 -2.13
C PRO A 246 -14.02 17.80 -0.67
N GLY A 247 -14.63 18.76 0.04
CA GLY A 247 -15.03 18.61 1.44
C GLY A 247 -16.37 17.89 1.57
N ILE A 248 -16.46 17.01 2.58
CA ILE A 248 -17.73 16.47 3.09
C ILE A 248 -17.93 17.11 4.47
N PRO A 249 -19.12 17.64 4.81
CA PRO A 249 -19.33 18.28 6.10
C PRO A 249 -19.03 17.35 7.27
N SER A 250 -18.13 17.79 8.15
CA SER A 250 -17.72 17.14 9.41
C SER A 250 -17.94 18.12 10.57
N LEU A 251 -18.19 17.62 11.77
CA LEU A 251 -18.51 18.44 12.96
C LEU A 251 -17.26 19.06 13.61
N ALA A 252 -16.04 18.56 13.34
CA ALA A 252 -14.78 19.12 13.84
C ALA A 252 -13.55 18.81 12.94
N PRO A 253 -13.52 19.25 11.68
CA PRO A 253 -12.40 19.00 10.76
C PRO A 253 -11.11 19.73 11.16
N VAL A 254 -9.97 19.02 11.17
CA VAL A 254 -8.63 19.64 11.20
C VAL A 254 -8.24 19.97 9.77
N TYR A 255 -8.28 21.25 9.41
CA TYR A 255 -7.86 21.69 8.08
C TYR A 255 -6.35 21.89 8.01
N PHE A 256 -5.77 21.53 6.88
CA PHE A 256 -4.40 21.88 6.52
C PHE A 256 -4.34 22.52 5.14
N SER A 257 -3.32 23.33 4.91
CA SER A 257 -2.91 23.75 3.58
C SER A 257 -1.39 23.72 3.47
N VAL A 258 -0.88 23.10 2.40
CA VAL A 258 0.55 23.02 2.12
C VAL A 258 0.82 23.72 0.81
N PHE A 259 1.84 24.57 0.81
CA PHE A 259 2.32 25.31 -0.34
C PHE A 259 3.81 25.06 -0.51
N ALA A 260 4.24 24.76 -1.73
CA ALA A 260 5.65 24.83 -2.10
C ALA A 260 5.83 25.91 -3.16
N GLU A 261 6.67 26.88 -2.86
CA GLU A 261 7.19 27.85 -3.82
C GLU A 261 8.44 27.25 -4.46
N SER A 262 8.54 27.28 -5.79
CA SER A 262 9.72 26.84 -6.51
C SER A 262 9.86 27.60 -7.82
N GLY A 263 11.09 27.94 -8.21
CA GLY A 263 11.42 28.39 -9.55
C GLY A 263 11.10 27.34 -10.63
N ASP A 264 11.01 26.05 -10.27
CA ASP A 264 10.51 24.98 -11.13
C ASP A 264 8.98 24.89 -11.02
N LYS A 265 8.27 25.27 -12.09
CA LYS A 265 6.80 25.25 -12.13
C LYS A 265 6.20 23.85 -11.92
N ALA A 266 6.96 22.78 -12.13
CA ALA A 266 6.50 21.42 -11.86
C ALA A 266 6.49 21.08 -10.35
N LEU A 267 7.23 21.85 -9.54
CA LEU A 267 7.34 21.66 -8.09
C LEU A 267 6.58 22.74 -7.32
N ALA A 268 6.26 23.86 -7.98
CA ALA A 268 5.42 24.90 -7.42
C ALA A 268 3.94 24.48 -7.41
N GLY A 269 3.29 24.61 -6.25
CA GLY A 269 1.89 24.23 -6.11
C GLY A 269 1.42 24.36 -4.67
N GLY A 270 0.12 24.20 -4.48
CA GLY A 270 -0.44 24.16 -3.14
C GLY A 270 -1.76 23.44 -3.11
N THR A 271 -2.03 22.78 -2.00
CA THR A 271 -3.28 22.05 -1.77
C THR A 271 -3.79 22.34 -0.37
N SER A 272 -5.09 22.15 -0.17
CA SER A 272 -5.77 22.29 1.11
C SER A 272 -6.80 21.18 1.30
N GLY A 273 -6.94 20.68 2.53
CA GLY A 273 -7.80 19.55 2.85
C GLY A 273 -7.95 19.30 4.35
N GLU A 274 -8.66 18.23 4.70
CA GLU A 274 -8.89 17.76 6.08
C GLU A 274 -7.94 16.59 6.40
N ILE A 275 -7.27 16.62 7.56
CA ILE A 275 -6.40 15.53 8.02
C ILE A 275 -7.26 14.31 8.38
N GLY A 276 -6.92 13.12 7.88
CA GLY A 276 -7.54 11.84 8.27
C GLY A 276 -8.61 11.27 7.32
N ARG A 277 -8.97 11.94 6.21
CA ARG A 277 -10.10 11.51 5.36
C ARG A 277 -9.83 11.32 3.86
N TYR A 278 -8.56 11.26 3.44
CA TYR A 278 -8.22 11.09 2.02
C TYR A 278 -7.14 10.02 1.80
N ALA A 279 -7.51 8.72 1.81
CA ALA A 279 -6.53 7.63 1.64
C ALA A 279 -5.64 7.81 0.38
N GLY A 280 -6.22 8.15 -0.78
CA GLY A 280 -5.48 8.26 -2.04
C GLY A 280 -4.53 9.46 -2.17
N PHE A 281 -4.83 10.60 -1.51
CA PHE A 281 -3.93 11.76 -1.48
C PHE A 281 -3.05 11.77 -0.22
N SER A 282 -3.46 11.06 0.83
CA SER A 282 -2.66 10.92 2.04
C SER A 282 -1.36 10.21 1.74
N GLU A 283 -1.32 9.18 0.89
CA GLU A 283 -0.05 8.52 0.57
C GLU A 283 0.95 9.46 -0.13
N GLN A 284 0.46 10.37 -0.98
CA GLN A 284 1.29 11.35 -1.68
C GLN A 284 1.73 12.52 -0.78
N LEU A 285 0.84 13.00 0.09
CA LEU A 285 1.09 14.18 0.95
C LEU A 285 1.70 13.83 2.31
N SER A 286 1.54 12.59 2.80
CA SER A 286 2.01 12.16 4.13
C SER A 286 3.51 12.35 4.32
N PRO A 287 4.39 11.98 3.36
CA PRO A 287 5.82 12.21 3.52
C PRO A 287 6.16 13.70 3.67
N LEU A 288 5.43 14.57 2.95
CA LEU A 288 5.62 16.02 2.99
C LEU A 288 5.12 16.61 4.31
N LEU A 289 3.92 16.23 4.76
CA LEU A 289 3.36 16.66 6.04
C LEU A 289 4.24 16.21 7.21
N ALA A 290 4.66 14.94 7.22
CA ALA A 290 5.54 14.39 8.23
C ALA A 290 6.87 15.15 8.30
N ALA A 291 7.52 15.39 7.16
CA ALA A 291 8.78 16.11 7.12
C ALA A 291 8.67 17.55 7.66
N VAL A 292 7.60 18.28 7.30
CA VAL A 292 7.40 19.66 7.77
C VAL A 292 7.05 19.69 9.27
N LEU A 293 6.22 18.77 9.74
CA LEU A 293 5.86 18.66 11.15
C LEU A 293 7.04 18.24 12.04
N GLU A 294 7.89 17.30 11.59
CA GLU A 294 9.10 16.89 12.30
C GLU A 294 10.06 18.08 12.50
N ILE A 295 10.30 18.84 11.43
CA ILE A 295 11.13 20.05 11.48
C ILE A 295 10.51 21.09 12.43
N GLY A 296 9.21 21.32 12.35
CA GLY A 296 8.49 22.25 13.23
C GLY A 296 8.57 21.85 14.71
N THR A 297 8.36 20.57 15.01
CA THR A 297 8.39 20.01 16.37
C THR A 297 9.74 20.26 17.04
N ARG A 298 10.83 20.00 16.32
CA ARG A 298 12.19 20.24 16.81
C ARG A 298 12.48 21.73 17.07
N VAL A 299 11.91 22.62 16.26
CA VAL A 299 12.11 24.08 16.37
C VAL A 299 11.23 24.71 17.47
N GLY A 300 10.36 23.92 18.11
CA GLY A 300 9.61 24.35 19.29
C GLY A 300 8.09 24.25 19.15
N VAL A 301 7.56 23.51 18.16
CA VAL A 301 6.16 23.11 18.18
C VAL A 301 6.02 21.97 19.20
N ALA A 302 5.44 22.22 20.36
CA ALA A 302 5.03 21.12 21.24
C ALA A 302 3.99 20.27 20.50
N PRO A 303 4.16 18.95 20.37
CA PRO A 303 3.17 18.08 19.76
C PRO A 303 1.94 18.06 20.69
N VAL A 304 0.81 18.57 20.20
CA VAL A 304 -0.49 18.31 20.82
C VAL A 304 -0.99 17.01 20.20
N VAL A 305 -0.51 15.90 20.73
CA VAL A 305 -1.14 14.59 20.56
C VAL A 305 -1.30 14.07 21.98
N GLU A 306 -2.37 14.49 22.66
CA GLU A 306 -2.78 13.78 23.86
C GLU A 306 -3.37 12.44 23.43
N GLU A 307 -2.73 11.36 23.85
CA GLU A 307 -3.42 10.08 24.04
C GLU A 307 -4.52 10.33 25.06
N VAL A 308 -5.77 10.32 24.60
CA VAL A 308 -6.94 10.37 25.47
C VAL A 308 -7.07 9.00 26.14
N GLU A 309 -6.36 8.82 27.25
CA GLU A 309 -6.64 7.75 28.22
C GLU A 309 -7.63 8.30 29.27
N ASP A 310 -8.69 7.52 29.51
CA ASP A 310 -9.67 7.57 30.60
C ASP A 310 -10.79 8.63 30.60
N ALA A 311 -11.95 8.23 30.07
CA ALA A 311 -13.26 8.30 30.76
C ALA A 311 -14.28 7.38 30.05
N VAL A 312 -14.31 6.09 30.46
CA VAL A 312 -15.33 5.13 30.04
C VAL A 312 -16.56 5.28 30.95
N ASP A 313 -17.52 6.08 30.51
CA ASP A 313 -18.93 5.79 30.77
C ASP A 313 -19.42 5.01 29.54
N GLU A 314 -19.89 3.78 29.74
CA GLU A 314 -20.37 2.86 28.70
C GLU A 314 -21.59 3.46 27.95
N GLU A 315 -21.35 4.33 26.97
CA GLU A 315 -22.26 4.50 25.84
C GLU A 315 -21.99 3.39 24.82
N PRO A 316 -23.03 2.81 24.18
CA PRO A 316 -22.84 1.74 23.20
C PRO A 316 -21.98 2.28 22.05
N GLU A 317 -20.84 1.63 21.81
CA GLU A 317 -19.94 1.93 20.70
C GLU A 317 -20.75 2.21 19.44
N ALA A 318 -20.62 3.44 18.92
CA ALA A 318 -21.24 3.81 17.66
C ALA A 318 -20.72 2.85 16.59
N ALA A 319 -21.60 1.99 16.08
CA ALA A 319 -21.27 1.06 15.01
C ALA A 319 -20.57 1.83 13.89
N VAL A 320 -19.35 1.41 13.53
CA VAL A 320 -18.62 1.96 12.39
C VAL A 320 -19.53 1.77 11.17
N ASP A 321 -20.08 2.87 10.64
CA ASP A 321 -20.97 2.85 9.48
C ASP A 321 -20.15 2.47 8.24
N ALA A 322 -20.11 1.18 7.93
CA ALA A 322 -19.58 0.70 6.68
C ALA A 322 -20.35 1.35 5.51
N PRO A 323 -19.68 1.69 4.39
CA PRO A 323 -20.32 2.37 3.27
C PRO A 323 -21.23 1.44 2.43
N PHE A 324 -21.52 0.24 2.93
CA PHE A 324 -22.35 -0.77 2.29
C PHE A 324 -23.20 -1.47 3.34
N ASP A 325 -24.39 -1.92 2.94
CA ASP A 325 -25.29 -2.70 3.79
C ASP A 325 -24.87 -4.17 3.79
N SER A 326 -24.50 -4.70 2.61
CA SER A 326 -23.97 -6.06 2.46
C SER A 326 -23.13 -6.24 1.20
N VAL A 327 -22.20 -7.18 1.25
CA VAL A 327 -21.44 -7.70 0.12
C VAL A 327 -21.67 -9.21 0.04
N THR A 328 -22.20 -9.68 -1.09
CA THR A 328 -22.46 -11.09 -1.33
C THR A 328 -21.54 -11.59 -2.44
N LEU A 329 -20.72 -12.59 -2.13
CA LEU A 329 -19.93 -13.34 -3.10
C LEU A 329 -20.49 -14.76 -3.19
N ILE A 330 -20.87 -15.17 -4.38
CA ILE A 330 -21.29 -16.54 -4.71
C ILE A 330 -20.26 -17.08 -5.69
N TYR A 331 -19.69 -18.24 -5.43
CA TYR A 331 -18.79 -18.90 -6.38
C TYR A 331 -18.93 -20.40 -6.32
N GLN A 332 -18.60 -21.07 -7.43
CA GLN A 332 -18.53 -22.52 -7.47
C GLN A 332 -17.10 -22.98 -7.30
N GLU A 333 -16.93 -23.97 -6.42
CA GLU A 333 -15.67 -24.68 -6.22
C GLU A 333 -15.86 -26.11 -6.75
N ASN A 334 -14.86 -26.59 -7.50
CA ASN A 334 -14.87 -27.94 -8.05
C ASN A 334 -13.85 -28.78 -7.28
N ASP A 335 -14.32 -29.75 -6.52
CA ASP A 335 -13.46 -30.71 -5.83
C ASP A 335 -13.71 -32.16 -6.32
N ALA A 336 -13.13 -33.13 -5.62
CA ALA A 336 -13.29 -34.55 -5.95
C ALA A 336 -14.72 -35.08 -5.73
N ALA A 337 -15.54 -34.39 -4.93
CA ALA A 337 -16.93 -34.72 -4.66
C ALA A 337 -17.90 -34.06 -5.66
N GLY A 338 -17.47 -33.01 -6.36
CA GLY A 338 -18.20 -32.38 -7.46
C GLY A 338 -18.13 -30.86 -7.42
N ALA A 339 -18.99 -30.22 -8.20
CA ALA A 339 -19.20 -28.78 -8.12
C ALA A 339 -20.14 -28.48 -6.94
N TRP A 340 -19.72 -27.60 -6.04
CA TRP A 340 -20.57 -27.07 -4.98
C TRP A 340 -20.51 -25.54 -4.97
N GLU A 341 -21.56 -24.90 -4.47
CA GLU A 341 -21.69 -23.45 -4.44
C GLU A 341 -21.43 -22.93 -3.03
N ARG A 342 -20.54 -21.94 -2.90
CA ARG A 342 -20.33 -21.22 -1.66
C ARG A 342 -20.88 -19.81 -1.76
N THR A 343 -21.65 -19.41 -0.76
CA THR A 343 -22.17 -18.05 -0.60
C THR A 343 -21.56 -17.43 0.65
N VAL A 344 -20.81 -16.33 0.47
CA VAL A 344 -20.26 -15.51 1.55
C VAL A 344 -21.00 -14.17 1.56
N VAL A 345 -21.65 -13.84 2.67
CA VAL A 345 -22.32 -12.56 2.90
C VAL A 345 -21.62 -11.82 4.02
N VAL A 346 -21.07 -10.65 3.70
CA VAL A 346 -20.47 -9.72 4.65
C VAL A 346 -21.45 -8.56 4.85
N TYR A 347 -21.91 -8.34 6.08
CA TYR A 347 -22.80 -7.23 6.42
C TYR A 347 -22.00 -5.99 6.83
N GLY A 348 -22.56 -4.80 6.60
CA GLY A 348 -21.98 -3.53 7.05
C GLY A 348 -21.81 -3.45 8.58
N SER A 349 -22.53 -4.28 9.33
CA SER A 349 -22.39 -4.44 10.79
C SER A 349 -21.14 -5.22 11.22
N GLY A 350 -20.39 -5.79 10.26
CA GLY A 350 -19.27 -6.69 10.53
C GLY A 350 -19.65 -8.16 10.70
N GLU A 351 -20.93 -8.54 10.64
CA GLU A 351 -21.34 -9.95 10.63
C GLU A 351 -20.97 -10.61 9.30
N VAL A 352 -20.54 -11.88 9.34
CA VAL A 352 -20.24 -12.70 8.15
C VAL A 352 -21.05 -13.98 8.21
N LYS A 353 -21.71 -14.34 7.12
CA LYS A 353 -22.40 -15.63 6.94
C LYS A 353 -21.82 -16.38 5.76
N ILE A 354 -21.49 -17.64 5.98
CA ILE A 354 -20.95 -18.55 4.97
C ILE A 354 -21.90 -19.74 4.87
N SER A 355 -22.48 -19.92 3.69
CA SER A 355 -23.34 -21.05 3.37
C SER A 355 -22.70 -21.89 2.27
N GLU A 356 -22.79 -23.20 2.42
CA GLU A 356 -22.34 -24.16 1.41
C GLU A 356 -23.57 -24.93 0.90
N ASP A 357 -23.83 -24.85 -0.40
CA ASP A 357 -24.82 -25.67 -1.07
C ASP A 357 -24.09 -26.78 -1.83
N ASN A 358 -23.97 -27.93 -1.16
CA ASN A 358 -23.39 -29.13 -1.74
C ASN A 358 -24.53 -30.13 -2.04
N PRO A 359 -24.83 -30.44 -3.31
CA PRO A 359 -25.93 -31.33 -3.66
C PRO A 359 -25.75 -32.77 -3.17
N ALA A 360 -24.54 -33.17 -2.77
CA ALA A 360 -24.22 -34.48 -2.23
C ALA A 360 -24.27 -34.55 -0.69
N ALA A 361 -24.38 -33.42 0.02
CA ALA A 361 -24.43 -33.35 1.47
C ALA A 361 -25.77 -32.76 1.95
N ASP A 362 -26.18 -33.11 3.18
CA ASP A 362 -27.28 -32.39 3.82
C ASP A 362 -26.89 -30.91 3.99
N VAL A 363 -27.79 -29.99 3.62
CA VAL A 363 -27.57 -28.55 3.73
C VAL A 363 -27.18 -28.19 5.16
N GLY A 364 -25.91 -27.86 5.36
CA GLY A 364 -25.36 -27.47 6.64
C GLY A 364 -25.98 -26.17 7.13
N SER A 365 -26.03 -25.98 8.45
CA SER A 365 -26.32 -24.64 8.98
C SER A 365 -25.20 -23.68 8.56
N PRO A 366 -25.52 -22.43 8.18
CA PRO A 366 -24.50 -21.48 7.78
C PRO A 366 -23.51 -21.25 8.92
N THR A 367 -22.23 -21.14 8.58
CA THR A 367 -21.20 -20.71 9.52
C THR A 367 -21.31 -19.20 9.68
N VAL A 368 -21.41 -18.72 10.91
CA VAL A 368 -21.51 -17.29 11.24
C VAL A 368 -20.26 -16.85 11.97
N GLY A 369 -19.69 -15.72 11.56
CA GLY A 369 -18.54 -15.09 12.19
C GLY A 369 -18.69 -13.58 12.27
N ARG A 370 -17.66 -12.92 12.80
CA ARG A 370 -17.56 -11.46 12.88
C ARG A 370 -16.23 -10.98 12.33
N LEU A 371 -16.25 -9.86 11.62
CA LEU A 371 -15.10 -9.11 11.13
C LEU A 371 -14.42 -8.37 12.26
N THR A 372 -13.10 -8.23 12.16
CA THR A 372 -12.36 -7.19 12.89
C THR A 372 -12.56 -5.83 12.19
N ASP A 373 -12.31 -4.72 12.89
CA ASP A 373 -12.45 -3.38 12.29
C ASP A 373 -11.53 -3.21 11.07
N ALA A 374 -10.30 -3.71 11.16
CA ALA A 374 -9.35 -3.69 10.04
C ALA A 374 -9.84 -4.49 8.82
N GLU A 375 -10.56 -5.60 9.04
CA GLU A 375 -11.17 -6.35 7.94
C GLU A 375 -12.38 -5.62 7.36
N LEU A 376 -13.20 -4.98 8.20
CA LEU A 376 -14.33 -4.17 7.74
C LEU A 376 -13.86 -2.99 6.89
N ASP A 377 -12.80 -2.30 7.31
CA ASP A 377 -12.13 -1.24 6.56
C ASP A 377 -11.56 -1.74 5.24
N ALA A 378 -10.93 -2.92 5.24
CA ALA A 378 -10.40 -3.54 4.04
C ALA A 378 -11.51 -3.87 3.03
N VAL A 379 -12.65 -4.39 3.49
CA VAL A 379 -13.83 -4.63 2.64
C VAL A 379 -14.37 -3.31 2.11
N ALA A 380 -14.50 -2.29 2.94
CA ALA A 380 -14.96 -0.96 2.53
C ALA A 380 -14.05 -0.33 1.47
N ALA A 381 -12.73 -0.42 1.63
CA ALA A 381 -11.77 0.04 0.64
C ALA A 381 -11.89 -0.74 -0.68
N ALA A 382 -12.03 -2.08 -0.60
CA ALA A 382 -12.13 -2.92 -1.78
C ALA A 382 -13.44 -2.71 -2.57
N VAL A 383 -14.58 -2.52 -1.88
CA VAL A 383 -15.87 -2.19 -2.50
C VAL A 383 -15.77 -0.87 -3.27
N ARG A 384 -15.18 0.18 -2.67
CA ARG A 384 -14.94 1.47 -3.33
C ARG A 384 -14.02 1.34 -4.54
N GLY A 385 -12.97 0.52 -4.44
CA GLY A 385 -12.03 0.25 -5.53
C GLY A 385 -12.64 -0.52 -6.71
N ALA A 386 -13.56 -1.44 -6.43
CA ALA A 386 -14.20 -2.28 -7.44
C ALA A 386 -15.14 -1.47 -8.36
N ARG A 387 -15.79 -0.42 -7.83
CA ARG A 387 -16.75 0.45 -8.53
C ARG A 387 -17.79 -0.35 -9.32
N LEU A 388 -18.49 -1.27 -8.65
CA LEU A 388 -19.35 -2.27 -9.29
C LEU A 388 -20.45 -1.67 -10.18
N SER A 389 -20.90 -0.46 -9.89
CA SER A 389 -21.86 0.30 -10.69
C SER A 389 -21.38 0.60 -12.13
N GLU A 390 -20.07 0.59 -12.37
CA GLU A 390 -19.48 0.81 -13.70
C GLU A 390 -19.15 -0.49 -14.45
N LEU A 391 -19.28 -1.65 -13.80
CA LEU A 391 -18.95 -2.94 -14.41
C LEU A 391 -20.10 -3.47 -15.25
N PRO A 392 -19.83 -4.24 -16.32
CA PRO A 392 -20.89 -4.99 -16.98
C PRO A 392 -21.48 -6.01 -15.99
N GLN A 393 -22.79 -6.24 -16.06
CA GLN A 393 -23.46 -7.25 -15.22
C GLN A 393 -22.89 -8.66 -15.39
N ARG A 394 -22.29 -8.92 -16.55
CA ARG A 394 -21.59 -10.16 -16.87
C ARG A 394 -20.29 -9.85 -17.61
N ILE A 395 -19.18 -10.28 -17.04
CA ILE A 395 -17.87 -10.24 -17.67
C ILE A 395 -17.81 -11.39 -18.68
N PRO A 396 -17.49 -11.12 -19.96
CA PRO A 396 -17.32 -12.17 -20.95
C PRO A 396 -16.23 -13.14 -20.51
N GLY A 397 -16.60 -14.41 -20.31
CA GLY A 397 -15.65 -15.48 -20.04
C GLY A 397 -14.79 -15.78 -21.26
N ILE A 398 -13.54 -16.19 -21.03
CA ILE A 398 -12.70 -16.80 -22.06
C ILE A 398 -13.05 -18.30 -22.04
N PRO A 399 -13.42 -18.92 -23.17
CA PRO A 399 -13.82 -20.33 -23.21
C PRO A 399 -12.86 -21.21 -22.39
N SER A 400 -13.38 -21.79 -21.31
CA SER A 400 -12.66 -22.71 -20.42
C SER A 400 -13.31 -24.09 -20.47
N LEU A 401 -12.51 -25.13 -20.32
CA LEU A 401 -13.01 -26.49 -20.17
C LEU A 401 -13.67 -26.73 -18.80
N ASN A 402 -13.33 -25.90 -17.80
CA ASN A 402 -13.93 -25.94 -16.47
C ASN A 402 -13.99 -24.52 -15.88
N PRO A 403 -14.98 -23.70 -16.25
CA PRO A 403 -15.15 -22.38 -15.65
C PRO A 403 -15.67 -22.52 -14.22
N GLU A 404 -15.05 -21.83 -13.27
CA GLU A 404 -15.59 -21.64 -11.92
C GLU A 404 -16.39 -20.33 -11.93
N PRO A 405 -17.73 -20.37 -12.11
CA PRO A 405 -18.52 -19.16 -12.14
C PRO A 405 -18.46 -18.45 -10.78
N PHE A 406 -18.47 -17.13 -10.82
CA PHE A 406 -18.73 -16.30 -9.65
C PHE A 406 -19.81 -15.25 -9.94
N GLN A 407 -20.44 -14.80 -8.89
CA GLN A 407 -21.32 -13.65 -8.86
C GLN A 407 -20.98 -12.83 -7.62
N ILE A 408 -20.86 -11.52 -7.78
CA ILE A 408 -20.70 -10.59 -6.67
C ILE A 408 -21.77 -9.51 -6.74
N ALA A 409 -22.35 -9.19 -5.60
CA ALA A 409 -23.34 -8.14 -5.45
C ALA A 409 -23.05 -7.31 -4.19
N VAL A 410 -23.19 -6.00 -4.28
CA VAL A 410 -23.09 -5.07 -3.16
C VAL A 410 -24.44 -4.37 -3.02
N GLY A 411 -25.05 -4.54 -1.84
CA GLY A 411 -26.15 -3.71 -1.38
C GLY A 411 -25.59 -2.50 -0.64
N SER A 412 -25.95 -1.29 -1.08
CA SER A 412 -25.60 -0.05 -0.40
C SER A 412 -26.71 0.98 -0.65
N SER A 413 -26.93 1.85 0.34
CA SER A 413 -27.72 3.07 0.17
C SER A 413 -27.04 4.10 -0.75
N ASP A 414 -25.72 4.02 -0.91
CA ASP A 414 -24.97 4.79 -1.91
C ASP A 414 -25.05 4.10 -3.28
N PRO A 415 -25.76 4.68 -4.27
CA PRO A 415 -25.87 4.09 -5.60
C PRO A 415 -24.55 4.00 -6.36
N ALA A 416 -23.50 4.73 -5.95
CA ALA A 416 -22.17 4.60 -6.54
C ALA A 416 -21.49 3.28 -6.15
N LEU A 417 -21.84 2.73 -4.98
CA LEU A 417 -21.27 1.50 -4.42
C LEU A 417 -22.16 0.28 -4.68
N ALA A 418 -23.47 0.48 -4.82
CA ALA A 418 -24.40 -0.58 -5.15
C ALA A 418 -24.17 -1.13 -6.56
N GLY A 419 -24.43 -2.43 -6.74
CA GLY A 419 -24.33 -3.07 -8.05
C GLY A 419 -23.94 -4.54 -7.96
N GLY A 420 -23.67 -5.16 -9.10
CA GLY A 420 -23.21 -6.54 -9.14
C GLY A 420 -22.68 -6.93 -10.51
N THR A 421 -21.81 -7.93 -10.51
CA THR A 421 -21.25 -8.51 -11.72
C THR A 421 -21.09 -10.02 -11.56
N SER A 422 -20.94 -10.72 -12.67
CA SER A 422 -20.74 -12.17 -12.72
C SER A 422 -19.68 -12.51 -13.76
N GLY A 423 -18.99 -13.62 -13.60
CA GLY A 423 -17.92 -14.02 -14.50
C GLY A 423 -17.32 -15.37 -14.14
N GLU A 424 -16.05 -15.57 -14.52
CA GLU A 424 -15.26 -16.75 -14.16
C GLU A 424 -14.17 -16.35 -13.17
N LEU A 425 -14.02 -17.10 -12.07
CA LEU A 425 -13.05 -16.81 -11.02
C LEU A 425 -11.64 -16.82 -11.59
N GLY A 426 -10.81 -15.86 -11.17
CA GLY A 426 -9.43 -15.70 -11.64
C GLY A 426 -9.29 -15.16 -13.07
N ARG A 427 -10.40 -14.89 -13.79
CA ARG A 427 -10.40 -14.40 -15.18
C ARG A 427 -11.32 -13.20 -15.35
N PHE A 428 -10.84 -12.05 -14.90
CA PHE A 428 -11.62 -10.80 -14.93
C PHE A 428 -11.32 -9.90 -16.13
N GLY A 429 -10.37 -10.30 -16.99
CA GLY A 429 -9.95 -9.51 -18.16
C GLY A 429 -9.45 -8.12 -17.77
N ASP A 430 -9.98 -7.09 -18.41
CA ASP A 430 -9.62 -5.69 -18.13
C ASP A 430 -10.06 -5.21 -16.73
N PHE A 431 -10.91 -5.98 -16.03
CA PHE A 431 -11.44 -5.64 -14.71
C PHE A 431 -10.67 -6.28 -13.55
N ASP A 432 -9.59 -7.00 -13.84
CA ASP A 432 -8.81 -7.75 -12.84
C ASP A 432 -8.31 -6.88 -11.69
N ALA A 433 -7.70 -5.74 -12.01
CA ALA A 433 -7.20 -4.80 -11.00
C ALA A 433 -8.30 -4.24 -10.08
N ARG A 434 -9.57 -4.27 -10.50
CA ARG A 434 -10.73 -3.76 -9.74
C ARG A 434 -11.38 -4.84 -8.90
N LEU A 435 -11.56 -6.05 -9.45
CA LEU A 435 -12.29 -7.14 -8.78
C LEU A 435 -11.40 -8.01 -7.89
N ARG A 436 -10.13 -8.22 -8.29
CA ARG A 436 -9.22 -9.11 -7.56
C ARG A 436 -9.01 -8.67 -6.10
N PRO A 437 -8.81 -7.38 -5.76
CA PRO A 437 -8.68 -6.98 -4.36
C PRO A 437 -9.92 -7.29 -3.52
N MET A 438 -11.12 -7.09 -4.09
CA MET A 438 -12.39 -7.34 -3.40
C MET A 438 -12.63 -8.83 -3.17
N ILE A 439 -12.49 -9.67 -4.20
CA ILE A 439 -12.66 -11.12 -4.07
C ILE A 439 -11.63 -11.70 -3.11
N SER A 440 -10.35 -11.30 -3.24
CA SER A 440 -9.27 -11.76 -2.35
C SER A 440 -9.54 -11.42 -0.88
N THR A 441 -10.03 -10.21 -0.63
CA THR A 441 -10.38 -9.77 0.73
C THR A 441 -11.50 -10.63 1.33
N ILE A 442 -12.57 -10.88 0.57
CA ILE A 442 -13.72 -11.69 1.01
C ILE A 442 -13.29 -13.15 1.26
N VAL A 443 -12.52 -13.76 0.35
CA VAL A 443 -12.02 -15.14 0.49
C VAL A 443 -11.07 -15.26 1.70
N LYS A 444 -10.24 -14.25 1.98
CA LYS A 444 -9.38 -14.24 3.17
C LYS A 444 -10.20 -14.23 4.47
N ILE A 445 -11.26 -13.42 4.52
CA ILE A 445 -12.20 -13.37 5.66
C ILE A 445 -12.90 -14.72 5.83
N GLU A 446 -13.38 -15.28 4.72
CA GLU A 446 -14.04 -16.59 4.69
C GLU A 446 -13.13 -17.68 5.27
N HIS A 447 -11.90 -17.82 4.76
CA HIS A 447 -10.92 -18.79 5.26
C HIS A 447 -10.67 -18.64 6.76
N ARG A 448 -10.58 -17.39 7.26
CA ARG A 448 -10.43 -17.14 8.70
C ARG A 448 -11.66 -17.60 9.46
N VAL A 449 -12.86 -17.21 9.05
CA VAL A 449 -14.12 -17.53 9.75
C VAL A 449 -14.39 -19.04 9.75
N LEU A 450 -14.09 -19.75 8.67
CA LEU A 450 -14.19 -21.21 8.63
C LEU A 450 -13.18 -21.90 9.57
N LYS A 451 -11.97 -21.36 9.69
CA LYS A 451 -10.93 -21.90 10.58
C LYS A 451 -11.23 -21.63 12.06
N ASP A 452 -11.70 -20.43 12.38
CA ASP A 452 -12.05 -20.01 13.73
C ASP A 452 -13.26 -19.05 13.72
N PRO A 453 -14.48 -19.59 13.85
CA PRO A 453 -15.70 -18.79 13.87
C PRO A 453 -15.77 -17.79 15.03
N GLN A 454 -15.01 -18.02 16.11
CA GLN A 454 -15.05 -17.24 17.36
C GLN A 454 -13.94 -16.18 17.45
N ALA A 455 -12.95 -16.21 16.55
CA ALA A 455 -11.81 -15.28 16.56
C ALA A 455 -12.22 -13.79 16.55
N GLY A 456 -13.35 -13.44 15.93
CA GLY A 456 -13.87 -12.07 15.89
C GLY A 456 -14.74 -11.67 17.09
N LEU A 457 -15.13 -12.61 17.95
CA LEU A 457 -15.97 -12.36 19.13
C LEU A 457 -15.15 -12.14 20.41
N SER A 458 -13.93 -12.68 20.45
CA SER A 458 -13.08 -12.68 21.64
C SER A 458 -12.46 -11.31 21.96
N GLY A 459 -12.35 -10.42 20.97
CA GLY A 459 -11.83 -9.06 21.17
C GLY A 459 -12.80 -8.10 21.86
N ALA A 460 -14.11 -8.32 21.74
CA ALA A 460 -15.14 -7.40 22.25
C ALA A 460 -15.58 -7.66 23.69
N LEU A 461 -15.10 -8.74 24.34
CA LEU A 461 -15.48 -9.13 25.71
C LEU A 461 -14.26 -9.24 26.64
N GLY A 462 -13.07 -8.84 26.18
CA GLY A 462 -11.80 -9.09 26.85
C GLY A 462 -11.00 -7.85 27.24
N GLN A 463 -11.56 -6.64 27.14
CA GLN A 463 -10.94 -5.41 27.66
C GLN A 463 -11.84 -4.76 28.70
#